data_AF-A0A1T4PCD2-F1
#
_entry.id   AF-A0A1T4PCD2-F1
#
_cell.length_a   1.000
_cell.length_b   1.000
_cell.length_c   1.000
_cell.angle_alpha   90.00
_cell.angle_beta   90.00
_cell.angle_gamma   90.00
#
_symmetry.space_group_name_H-M   'P 1'
#
loop_
_entity.id
_entity.type
_entity.pdbx_description
1 polymer ?
#
loop_
_entity_poly.entity_id
_entity_poly.type
_entity_poly.pdbx_seq_one_letter_code
_entity_poly.pdbx_strand_id
1 'polypeptide(L)'
;MSDIQMSLVEHLTELRKKLLISIGVLVIFSIGSYLFAEQIIDILTHPVGKKLVYLTPPEAFFTQLKVSFFTGFLVALPIILYQFWKFILPGLKGSEKKSLLILVPLSYLFFIGGAAFGFFVVIPFGIKFFLGFTSNNLEAMFSLSKYISFSF
;
A
#
# COMPACT_ATOMS: atom_id res chain seq x y z
N MET A 1 -18.39 35.84 -18.12
CA MET A 1 -17.32 35.12 -18.84
C MET A 1 -17.33 33.67 -18.41
N SER A 2 -17.20 32.76 -19.36
CA SER A 2 -17.58 31.34 -19.33
C SER A 2 -16.59 30.42 -18.60
N ASP A 3 -16.92 30.00 -17.38
CA ASP A 3 -16.08 29.13 -16.52
C ASP A 3 -16.58 27.67 -16.40
N ILE A 4 -17.34 27.12 -17.37
CA ILE A 4 -17.98 25.77 -17.21
C ILE A 4 -17.58 24.75 -18.30
N GLN A 5 -16.70 25.08 -19.24
CA GLN A 5 -16.18 24.08 -20.17
C GLN A 5 -14.65 24.09 -20.15
N MET A 6 -14.06 23.41 -19.16
CA MET A 6 -12.84 22.69 -19.51
C MET A 6 -13.21 21.72 -20.63
N SER A 7 -12.48 21.74 -21.72
CA SER A 7 -12.64 20.71 -22.75
C SER A 7 -12.37 19.35 -22.10
N LEU A 8 -13.10 18.29 -22.46
CA LEU A 8 -12.78 16.93 -22.00
C LEU A 8 -11.30 16.58 -22.27
N VAL A 9 -10.73 17.17 -23.31
CA VAL A 9 -9.30 17.08 -23.65
C VAL A 9 -8.40 17.67 -22.56
N GLU A 10 -8.78 18.81 -21.96
CA GLU A 10 -8.01 19.44 -20.89
C GLU A 10 -8.06 18.62 -19.61
N HIS A 11 -9.24 18.11 -19.23
CA HIS A 11 -9.38 17.26 -18.06
C HIS A 11 -8.60 15.94 -18.19
N LEU A 12 -8.63 15.31 -19.36
CA LEU A 12 -7.80 14.12 -19.65
C LEU A 12 -6.29 14.44 -19.64
N THR A 13 -5.91 15.65 -20.07
CA THR A 13 -4.52 16.11 -20.01
C THR A 13 -4.06 16.30 -18.56
N GLU A 14 -4.93 16.84 -17.70
CA GLU A 14 -4.67 16.90 -16.27
C GLU A 14 -4.54 15.50 -15.65
N LEU A 15 -5.45 14.57 -15.96
CA LEU A 15 -5.39 13.20 -15.47
C LEU A 15 -4.04 12.55 -15.79
N ARG A 16 -3.62 12.63 -17.06
CA ARG A 16 -2.33 12.08 -17.51
C ARG A 16 -1.17 12.67 -16.72
N LYS A 17 -1.16 14.00 -16.51
CA LYS A 17 -0.10 14.68 -15.76
C LYS A 17 -0.08 14.22 -14.29
N LYS A 18 -1.24 14.12 -13.64
CA LYS A 18 -1.36 13.66 -12.25
C LYS A 18 -0.91 12.20 -12.12
N LEU A 19 -1.32 11.35 -13.05
CA LEU A 19 -0.95 9.94 -13.10
C LEU A 19 0.56 9.75 -13.26
N LEU A 20 1.20 10.47 -14.19
CA LEU A 20 2.66 10.40 -14.37
C LEU A 20 3.42 10.85 -13.13
N ILE A 21 2.95 11.89 -12.43
CA ILE A 21 3.55 12.33 -11.16
C ILE A 21 3.38 11.24 -10.10
N SER A 22 2.18 10.68 -9.93
CA SER A 22 1.92 9.61 -8.96
C SER A 22 2.78 8.37 -9.22
N ILE A 23 2.94 7.97 -10.48
CA ILE A 23 3.81 6.85 -10.87
C ILE A 23 5.27 7.18 -10.58
N GLY A 24 5.75 8.37 -10.95
CA GLY A 24 7.13 8.77 -10.68
C GLY A 24 7.45 8.78 -9.18
N VAL A 25 6.55 9.32 -8.38
CA VAL A 25 6.66 9.32 -6.91
C VAL A 25 6.67 7.88 -6.37
N LEU A 26 5.75 7.04 -6.83
CA LEU A 26 5.70 5.63 -6.43
C LEU A 26 7.01 4.89 -6.74
N VAL A 27 7.58 5.08 -7.93
CA VAL A 27 8.84 4.46 -8.33
C VAL A 27 9.99 4.95 -7.44
N ILE A 28 10.11 6.25 -7.20
CA ILE A 28 11.16 6.83 -6.34
C ILE A 28 11.08 6.25 -4.92
N PHE A 29 9.88 6.23 -4.32
CA PHE A 29 9.70 5.69 -2.98
C PHE A 29 9.85 4.17 -2.92
N SER A 30 9.49 3.44 -3.96
CA SER A 30 9.72 1.98 -4.04
C SER A 30 11.20 1.65 -4.10
N ILE A 31 11.98 2.38 -4.92
CA ILE A 31 13.44 2.23 -4.98
C ILE A 31 14.08 2.60 -3.63
N GLY A 32 13.65 3.68 -3.00
CA GLY A 32 14.11 4.05 -1.66
C GLY A 32 13.78 2.99 -0.61
N SER A 33 12.59 2.41 -0.67
CA SER A 33 12.15 1.35 0.26
C SER A 33 12.89 0.04 0.05
N TYR A 34 13.42 -0.22 -1.16
CA TYR A 34 14.24 -1.40 -1.43
C TYR A 34 15.49 -1.46 -0.54
N LEU A 35 16.10 -0.31 -0.22
CA LEU A 35 17.26 -0.22 0.67
C LEU A 35 16.96 -0.67 2.11
N PHE A 36 15.69 -0.62 2.51
CA PHE A 36 15.21 -0.99 3.85
C PHE A 36 14.38 -2.27 3.83
N ALA A 37 14.30 -2.97 2.69
CA ALA A 37 13.39 -4.10 2.51
C ALA A 37 13.62 -5.23 3.53
N GLU A 38 14.89 -5.52 3.88
CA GLU A 38 15.23 -6.53 4.89
C GLU A 38 14.68 -6.17 6.27
N GLN A 39 14.87 -4.91 6.70
CA GLN A 39 14.36 -4.42 7.99
C GLN A 39 12.82 -4.46 8.03
N ILE A 40 12.16 -4.14 6.92
CA ILE A 40 10.70 -4.21 6.82
C ILE A 40 10.22 -5.66 6.89
N ILE A 41 10.93 -6.60 6.25
CA ILE A 41 10.63 -8.04 6.33
C ILE A 41 10.75 -8.51 7.78
N ASP A 42 11.79 -8.13 8.51
CA ASP A 42 11.94 -8.50 9.92
C ASP A 42 10.75 -8.02 10.77
N ILE A 43 10.29 -6.78 10.55
CA ILE A 43 9.09 -6.24 11.22
C ILE A 43 7.84 -7.04 10.83
N LEU A 44 7.66 -7.34 9.54
CA LEU A 44 6.49 -8.07 9.04
C LEU A 44 6.43 -9.52 9.54
N THR A 45 7.57 -10.13 9.82
CA THR A 45 7.68 -11.53 10.24
C THR A 45 7.65 -11.73 11.75
N HIS A 46 7.88 -10.66 12.53
CA HIS A 46 7.73 -10.65 13.98
C HIS A 46 6.43 -11.31 14.51
N PRO A 47 5.21 -11.04 13.99
CA PRO A 47 3.97 -11.65 14.50
C PRO A 47 3.86 -13.17 14.27
N VAL A 48 4.67 -13.76 13.38
CA VAL A 48 4.62 -15.20 13.10
C VAL A 48 5.36 -16.01 14.18
N GLY A 49 6.38 -15.42 14.82
CA GLY A 49 7.16 -16.06 15.90
C GLY A 49 7.87 -17.37 15.53
N LYS A 50 7.83 -17.77 14.25
CA LYS A 50 8.47 -18.97 13.69
C LYS A 50 9.42 -18.58 12.57
N LYS A 51 10.49 -19.37 12.37
CA LYS A 51 11.41 -19.21 11.25
C LYS A 51 10.68 -19.43 9.94
N LEU A 52 10.63 -18.41 9.09
CA LEU A 52 10.14 -18.50 7.72
C LEU A 52 11.27 -19.00 6.83
N VAL A 53 10.94 -19.92 5.93
CA VAL A 53 11.92 -20.52 5.01
C VAL A 53 11.70 -20.03 3.59
N TYR A 54 12.79 -19.94 2.83
CA TYR A 54 12.75 -19.79 1.38
C TYR A 54 12.67 -21.18 0.76
N LEU A 55 11.66 -21.41 -0.09
CA LEU A 55 11.46 -22.67 -0.79
C LEU A 55 12.21 -22.70 -2.13
N THR A 56 12.47 -21.53 -2.73
CA THR A 56 13.22 -21.43 -4.00
C THR A 56 14.21 -20.27 -3.99
N PRO A 57 15.35 -20.35 -4.69
CA PRO A 57 16.34 -19.26 -4.76
C PRO A 57 15.78 -17.88 -5.20
N PRO A 58 14.91 -17.78 -6.24
CA PRO A 58 14.38 -16.48 -6.66
C PRO A 58 13.34 -15.91 -5.67
N GLU A 59 12.85 -16.69 -4.71
CA GLU A 59 11.80 -16.28 -3.78
C GLU A 59 12.21 -15.06 -2.95
N ALA A 60 13.46 -15.02 -2.48
CA ALA A 60 13.98 -13.91 -1.69
C ALA A 60 13.94 -12.60 -2.47
N PHE A 61 14.42 -12.62 -3.71
CA PHE A 61 14.44 -11.46 -4.60
C PHE A 61 13.02 -10.93 -4.89
N PHE A 62 12.10 -11.80 -5.30
CA PHE A 62 10.71 -11.38 -5.57
C PHE A 62 9.99 -10.89 -4.31
N THR A 63 10.32 -11.46 -3.15
CA THR A 63 9.74 -11.01 -1.87
C THR A 63 10.23 -9.61 -1.53
N GLN A 64 11.53 -9.34 -1.64
CA GLN A 64 12.09 -8.00 -1.42
C GLN A 64 11.50 -6.96 -2.39
N LEU A 65 11.33 -7.31 -3.66
CA LEU A 65 10.67 -6.45 -4.64
C LEU A 65 9.21 -6.14 -4.28
N LYS A 66 8.44 -7.17 -3.86
CA LYS A 66 7.06 -6.96 -3.41
C LYS A 66 7.00 -6.05 -2.19
N VAL A 67 7.78 -6.35 -1.15
CA VAL A 67 7.77 -5.57 0.10
C VAL A 67 8.19 -4.12 -0.15
N SER A 68 9.22 -3.89 -0.95
CA SER A 68 9.66 -2.53 -1.30
C SER A 68 8.62 -1.76 -2.11
N PHE A 69 7.94 -2.41 -3.05
CA PHE A 69 6.83 -1.79 -3.79
C PHE A 69 5.66 -1.42 -2.88
N PHE A 70 5.18 -2.34 -2.04
CA PHE A 70 4.05 -2.06 -1.16
C PHE A 70 4.41 -1.01 -0.10
N THR A 71 5.58 -1.09 0.51
CA THR A 71 6.01 -0.10 1.50
C THR A 71 6.27 1.26 0.85
N GLY A 72 6.88 1.27 -0.33
CA GLY A 72 7.04 2.48 -1.14
C GLY A 72 5.69 3.11 -1.50
N PHE A 73 4.69 2.30 -1.80
CA PHE A 73 3.31 2.75 -2.00
C PHE A 73 2.71 3.37 -0.73
N LEU A 74 2.87 2.74 0.44
CA LEU A 74 2.40 3.29 1.72
C LEU A 74 3.01 4.68 2.01
N VAL A 75 4.31 4.85 1.73
CA VAL A 75 5.02 6.12 1.94
C VAL A 75 4.69 7.16 0.85
N ALA A 76 4.46 6.73 -0.39
CA ALA A 76 4.03 7.59 -1.50
C ALA A 76 2.56 8.02 -1.41
N LEU A 77 1.75 7.28 -0.65
CA LEU A 77 0.32 7.45 -0.52
C LEU A 77 -0.17 8.89 -0.23
N PRO A 78 0.40 9.69 0.69
CA PRO A 78 -0.09 11.04 0.95
C PRO A 78 0.03 11.94 -0.29
N ILE A 79 1.09 11.74 -1.09
CA ILE A 79 1.29 12.48 -2.34
C ILE A 79 0.30 11.98 -3.40
N ILE A 80 0.12 10.66 -3.52
CA ILE A 80 -0.83 10.05 -4.47
C ILE A 80 -2.26 10.50 -4.18
N LEU A 81 -2.68 10.46 -2.92
CA LEU A 81 -4.00 10.93 -2.49
C LEU A 81 -4.18 12.42 -2.76
N TYR A 82 -3.17 13.25 -2.44
CA TYR A 82 -3.22 14.68 -2.76
C TYR A 82 -3.40 14.92 -4.27
N GLN A 83 -2.68 14.18 -5.10
CA GLN A 83 -2.77 14.28 -6.56
C GLN A 83 -4.13 13.82 -7.09
N PHE A 84 -4.70 12.78 -6.48
CA PHE A 84 -6.04 12.27 -6.77
C PHE A 84 -7.12 13.29 -6.41
N TRP A 85 -7.12 13.83 -5.19
CA TRP A 85 -8.10 14.84 -4.77
C TRP A 85 -7.98 16.14 -5.58
N LYS A 86 -6.76 16.54 -5.95
CA LYS A 86 -6.52 17.70 -6.82
C LYS A 86 -7.09 17.52 -8.23
N PHE A 87 -7.15 16.29 -8.73
CA PHE A 87 -7.80 15.97 -10.00
C PHE A 87 -9.33 16.10 -9.93
N ILE A 88 -9.93 15.79 -8.78
CA ILE A 88 -11.38 15.88 -8.56
C ILE A 88 -11.81 17.34 -8.28
N LEU A 89 -10.94 18.13 -7.63
CA LEU A 89 -11.18 19.53 -7.23
C LEU A 89 -11.86 20.44 -8.26
N PRO A 90 -11.51 20.45 -9.57
CA PRO A 90 -12.14 21.36 -10.53
C PRO A 90 -13.61 21.01 -10.85
N GLY A 91 -14.07 19.81 -10.49
CA GLY A 91 -15.48 19.41 -10.62
C GLY A 91 -16.38 19.84 -9.45
N LEU A 92 -15.83 20.43 -8.37
CA LEU A 92 -16.57 20.74 -7.14
C LEU A 92 -16.91 22.22 -6.99
N LYS A 93 -18.07 22.49 -6.37
CA LYS A 93 -18.52 23.84 -6.06
C LYS A 93 -17.61 24.48 -4.99
N GLY A 94 -17.46 25.80 -5.02
CA GLY A 94 -16.51 26.52 -4.14
C GLY A 94 -16.65 26.23 -2.64
N SER A 95 -17.86 25.94 -2.15
CA SER A 95 -18.12 25.55 -0.76
C SER A 95 -17.57 24.16 -0.40
N GLU A 96 -17.46 23.24 -1.36
CA GLU A 96 -17.02 21.87 -1.13
C GLU A 96 -15.48 21.74 -1.12
N LYS A 97 -14.77 22.74 -1.66
CA LYS A 97 -13.30 22.80 -1.62
C LYS A 97 -12.75 22.80 -0.19
N LYS A 98 -13.48 23.38 0.77
CA LYS A 98 -13.09 23.38 2.19
C LYS A 98 -13.22 21.99 2.82
N SER A 99 -14.22 21.20 2.42
CA SER A 99 -14.39 19.82 2.88
C SER A 99 -13.25 18.92 2.39
N LEU A 100 -12.75 19.15 1.18
CA LEU A 100 -11.62 18.39 0.63
C LEU A 100 -10.32 18.58 1.43
N LEU A 101 -10.08 19.77 1.98
CA LEU A 101 -8.92 20.02 2.84
C LEU A 101 -8.92 19.18 4.12
N ILE A 102 -10.10 18.84 4.63
CA ILE A 102 -10.26 17.95 5.79
C ILE A 102 -10.24 16.48 5.34
N LEU A 103 -10.80 16.17 4.18
CA LEU A 103 -10.93 14.81 3.67
C LEU A 103 -9.59 14.20 3.26
N VAL A 104 -8.65 14.97 2.71
CA VAL A 104 -7.32 14.47 2.32
C VAL A 104 -6.55 13.87 3.51
N PRO A 105 -6.28 14.60 4.62
CA PRO A 105 -5.58 14.03 5.76
C PRO A 105 -6.39 12.93 6.45
N LEU A 106 -7.72 13.03 6.45
CA LEU A 106 -8.59 11.98 7.00
C LEU A 106 -8.46 10.68 6.20
N SER A 107 -8.46 10.75 4.86
CA SER A 107 -8.28 9.58 4.00
C SER A 107 -6.93 8.90 4.21
N TYR A 108 -5.87 9.68 4.42
CA TYR A 108 -4.56 9.15 4.81
C TYR A 108 -4.62 8.47 6.18
N LEU A 109 -5.23 9.11 7.18
CA LEU A 109 -5.36 8.54 8.53
C LEU A 109 -6.14 7.23 8.54
N PHE A 110 -7.28 7.16 7.83
CA PHE A 110 -8.06 5.94 7.70
C PHE A 110 -7.29 4.84 6.97
N PHE A 111 -6.49 5.19 5.97
CA PHE A 111 -5.67 4.23 5.26
C PHE A 111 -4.57 3.65 6.16
N ILE A 112 -3.85 4.48 6.91
CA ILE A 112 -2.86 4.01 7.91
C ILE A 112 -3.54 3.19 9.01
N GLY A 113 -4.71 3.62 9.47
CA GLY A 113 -5.52 2.87 10.44
C GLY A 113 -5.95 1.50 9.91
N GLY A 114 -6.37 1.42 8.65
CA GLY A 114 -6.72 0.17 7.97
C GLY A 114 -5.50 -0.75 7.80
N ALA A 115 -4.35 -0.21 7.40
CA ALA A 115 -3.10 -0.96 7.29
C ALA A 115 -2.66 -1.51 8.66
N ALA A 116 -2.72 -0.68 9.71
CA ALA A 116 -2.43 -1.10 11.08
C ALA A 116 -3.41 -2.18 11.57
N PHE A 117 -4.71 -2.02 11.30
CA PHE A 117 -5.72 -3.03 11.64
C PHE A 117 -5.46 -4.37 10.92
N GLY A 118 -5.13 -4.33 9.63
CA GLY A 118 -4.74 -5.51 8.87
C GLY A 118 -3.55 -6.23 9.51
N PHE A 119 -2.50 -5.48 9.84
CA PHE A 119 -1.28 -6.03 10.41
C PHE A 119 -1.46 -6.59 11.83
N PHE A 120 -2.08 -5.83 12.73
CA PHE A 120 -2.18 -6.18 14.16
C PHE A 120 -3.37 -7.09 14.50
N VAL A 121 -4.41 -7.12 13.68
CA VAL A 121 -5.64 -7.88 13.99
C VAL A 121 -5.87 -8.98 12.97
N VAL A 122 -5.94 -8.64 11.68
CA VAL A 122 -6.35 -9.60 10.64
C VAL A 122 -5.31 -10.70 10.44
N ILE A 123 -4.03 -10.34 10.27
CA ILE A 123 -2.94 -11.32 10.08
C ILE A 123 -2.84 -12.31 11.25
N PRO A 124 -2.69 -11.90 12.53
CA PRO A 124 -2.55 -12.84 13.63
C PRO A 124 -3.80 -13.70 13.84
N PHE A 125 -4.99 -13.15 13.60
CA PHE A 125 -6.23 -13.92 13.64
C PHE A 125 -6.27 -14.97 12.52
N GLY A 126 -5.90 -14.60 11.30
CA GLY A 126 -5.79 -15.51 10.15
C GLY A 126 -4.79 -16.63 10.39
N ILE A 127 -3.60 -16.31 10.89
CA ILE A 127 -2.58 -17.33 11.24
C ILE A 127 -3.12 -18.30 12.29
N LYS A 128 -3.75 -17.80 13.38
CA LYS A 128 -4.35 -18.65 14.41
C LYS A 128 -5.43 -19.57 13.84
N PHE A 129 -6.28 -19.04 12.96
CA PHE A 129 -7.32 -19.81 12.28
C PHE A 129 -6.70 -20.94 11.42
N PHE A 130 -5.71 -20.63 10.59
CA PHE A 130 -5.04 -21.65 9.75
C PHE A 130 -4.25 -22.67 10.57
N LEU A 131 -3.58 -22.25 11.64
CA LEU A 131 -2.89 -23.15 12.56
C LEU A 131 -3.87 -24.12 13.25
N GLY A 132 -5.12 -23.71 13.47
CA GLY A 132 -6.18 -24.57 14.01
C GLY A 132 -6.51 -25.79 13.13
N PHE A 133 -6.15 -25.79 11.85
CA PHE A 133 -6.30 -26.95 10.95
C PHE A 133 -5.10 -27.90 10.98
N THR A 134 -4.02 -27.56 11.70
CA THR A 134 -2.83 -28.42 11.79
C THR A 134 -3.14 -29.64 12.65
N SER A 135 -2.91 -30.84 12.11
CA SER A 135 -3.04 -32.11 12.85
C SER A 135 -1.75 -32.43 13.62
N ASN A 136 -1.84 -33.18 14.72
CA ASN A 136 -0.72 -33.51 15.63
C ASN A 136 0.50 -34.18 14.94
N ASN A 137 0.36 -34.68 13.72
CA ASN A 137 1.43 -35.33 12.96
C ASN A 137 2.08 -34.46 11.87
N LEU A 138 1.68 -33.19 11.73
CA LEU A 138 2.19 -32.29 10.70
C LEU A 138 2.82 -31.03 11.33
N GLU A 139 4.10 -30.79 11.07
CA GLU A 139 4.73 -29.52 11.43
C GLU A 139 4.39 -28.46 10.37
N ALA A 140 3.72 -27.39 10.79
CA ALA A 140 3.40 -26.27 9.91
C ALA A 140 4.68 -25.48 9.56
N MET A 141 5.18 -25.65 8.33
CA MET A 141 6.23 -24.83 7.74
C MET A 141 5.62 -23.64 7.00
N PHE A 142 6.12 -22.43 7.30
CA PHE A 142 5.68 -21.22 6.62
C PHE A 142 6.71 -20.78 5.57
N SER A 143 6.26 -20.59 4.32
CA SER A 143 7.05 -19.94 3.27
C SER A 143 6.95 -18.43 3.41
N LEU A 144 8.10 -17.75 3.32
CA LEU A 144 8.13 -16.29 3.40
C LEU A 144 7.31 -15.63 2.29
N SER A 145 7.48 -16.04 1.03
CA SER A 145 6.75 -15.40 -0.08
C SER A 145 5.25 -15.61 0.02
N LYS A 146 4.80 -16.79 0.48
CA LYS A 146 3.38 -17.07 0.72
C LYS A 146 2.83 -16.20 1.84
N TYR A 147 3.56 -16.07 2.94
CA TYR A 147 3.17 -15.22 4.06
C TYR A 147 3.08 -13.74 3.65
N ILE A 148 4.09 -13.22 2.96
CA ILE A 148 4.11 -11.84 2.48
C ILE A 148 2.98 -11.60 1.46
N SER A 149 2.74 -12.55 0.56
CA SER A 149 1.63 -12.44 -0.41
C SER A 149 0.24 -12.62 0.22
N PHE A 150 0.15 -13.11 1.46
CA PHE A 150 -1.09 -13.12 2.24
C PHE A 150 -1.27 -11.80 3.02
N SER A 151 -0.18 -11.13 3.35
CA SER A 151 -0.17 -9.90 4.15
C SER A 151 -0.47 -8.64 3.34
N PHE A 152 -0.27 -8.69 2.01
CA PHE A 152 -0.52 -7.62 1.04
C PHE A 152 -1.48 -8.10 -0.05
#